data_AF-A0A1I5Z4V2-F1
#
_entry.id   AF-A0A1I5Z4V2-F1
#
_cell.length_a   1.000
_cell.length_b   1.000
_cell.length_c   1.000
_cell.angle_alpha   90.00
_cell.angle_beta   90.00
_cell.angle_gamma   90.00
#
_symmetry.space_group_name_H-M   'P 1'
#
loop_
_entity.id
_entity.type
_entity.pdbx_description
1 polymer ?
#
loop_
_entity_poly.entity_id
_entity_poly.type
_entity_poly.pdbx_seq_one_letter_code
_entity_poly.pdbx_strand_id
1 'polypeptide(L)'
;MRARWLLYSLIKNYVPKVMSTPNFKPMPQHLNDDQRKDWARRQRTAESTLAIQTLGGTEPNEETLAYFQRYVSGEITLAQAIAQVREQMAQEHAAFRQYLNRGSIT
;
A
#
# COMPACT_ATOMS: atom_id res chain seq x y z
N MET A 1 33.84 23.34 -25.39
CA MET A 1 33.55 22.07 -24.69
C MET A 1 32.97 22.32 -23.29
N ARG A 2 31.69 22.70 -23.16
CA ARG A 2 31.04 22.98 -21.86
C ARG A 2 29.58 22.50 -21.75
N ALA A 3 29.11 21.71 -22.71
CA ALA A 3 27.70 21.29 -22.77
C ALA A 3 27.41 19.93 -22.10
N ARG A 4 28.43 19.14 -21.76
CA ARG A 4 28.22 17.76 -21.25
C ARG A 4 28.01 17.68 -19.74
N TRP A 5 28.38 18.72 -18.99
CA TRP A 5 28.30 18.73 -17.51
C TRP A 5 26.96 19.25 -16.96
N LEU A 6 26.22 20.04 -17.73
CA LEU A 6 24.92 20.58 -17.28
C LEU A 6 23.79 19.55 -17.38
N LEU A 7 23.89 18.59 -18.31
CA LEU A 7 22.85 17.56 -18.47
C LEU A 7 22.84 16.54 -17.32
N TYR A 8 24.01 16.22 -16.73
CA TYR A 8 24.10 15.29 -15.61
C TYR A 8 23.59 15.88 -14.28
N SER A 9 23.57 17.22 -14.13
CA SER A 9 23.07 17.89 -12.93
C SER A 9 21.54 18.07 -12.93
N LEU A 10 20.91 18.06 -14.11
CA LEU A 10 19.46 18.24 -14.23
C LEU A 10 18.68 16.92 -14.10
N ILE A 11 19.31 15.77 -14.33
CA ILE A 11 18.65 14.45 -14.22
C ILE A 11 18.57 13.97 -12.76
N LYS A 12 19.50 14.37 -11.87
CA LYS A 12 19.46 13.97 -10.45
C LYS A 12 18.38 14.69 -9.62
N ASN A 13 17.83 15.80 -10.12
CA ASN A 13 16.87 16.64 -9.38
C ASN A 13 15.43 16.55 -9.90
N TYR A 14 15.14 15.67 -10.86
CA TYR A 14 13.79 15.39 -11.35
C TYR A 14 13.38 13.95 -11.05
N VAL A 15 13.70 13.46 -9.85
CA VAL A 15 12.80 12.51 -9.20
C VAL A 15 11.73 13.40 -8.57
N PRO A 16 10.48 13.41 -9.04
CA PRO A 16 9.43 14.03 -8.25
C PRO A 16 9.50 13.32 -6.90
N LYS A 17 9.95 14.05 -5.88
CA LYS A 17 9.66 13.72 -4.50
C LYS A 17 8.15 13.92 -4.39
N VAL A 18 7.39 12.97 -4.96
CA VAL A 18 6.05 12.68 -4.47
C VAL A 18 6.32 12.54 -2.99
N MET A 19 5.85 13.50 -2.21
CA MET A 19 5.80 13.34 -0.77
C MET A 19 4.76 12.24 -0.57
N SER A 20 5.14 11.00 -0.87
CA SER A 20 4.33 9.82 -0.65
C SER A 20 4.16 9.79 0.84
N THR A 21 2.99 10.22 1.29
CA THR A 21 2.59 10.06 2.67
C THR A 21 2.86 8.60 3.02
N PRO A 22 3.64 8.31 4.07
CA PRO A 22 3.95 6.93 4.39
C PRO A 22 2.64 6.16 4.57
N ASN A 23 2.47 5.08 3.81
CA ASN A 23 1.27 4.23 3.83
C ASN A 23 0.98 3.64 5.22
N PHE A 24 2.00 3.64 6.09
CA PHE A 24 1.98 3.02 7.40
C PHE A 24 2.37 4.02 8.50
N LYS A 25 1.83 3.78 9.68
CA LYS A 25 2.22 4.46 10.92
C LYS A 25 3.70 4.22 11.19
N PRO A 26 4.39 5.20 11.82
CA PRO A 26 5.80 5.07 12.16
C PRO A 26 6.05 3.89 13.10
N MET A 27 7.23 3.27 12.97
CA MET A 27 7.68 2.20 13.84
C MET A 27 7.73 2.68 15.31
N PRO A 28 7.16 1.93 16.27
CA PRO A 28 7.22 2.30 17.68
C PRO A 28 8.67 2.29 18.22
N GLN A 29 9.02 3.29 19.02
CA GLN A 29 10.38 3.45 19.55
C GLN A 29 10.75 2.44 20.65
N HIS A 30 9.75 1.82 21.29
CA HIS A 30 9.95 0.90 22.41
C HIS A 30 10.25 -0.55 21.97
N LEU A 31 10.30 -0.81 20.66
CA LEU A 31 10.62 -2.14 20.13
C LEU A 31 12.11 -2.46 20.32
N ASN A 32 12.41 -3.71 20.71
CA ASN A 32 13.78 -4.22 20.73
C ASN A 32 14.33 -4.44 19.31
N ASP A 33 15.62 -4.73 19.19
CA ASP A 33 16.33 -4.83 17.91
C ASP A 33 15.70 -5.84 16.94
N ASP A 34 15.29 -7.00 17.44
CA ASP A 34 14.70 -8.05 16.61
C ASP A 34 13.27 -7.70 16.19
N GLN A 35 12.50 -7.10 17.10
CA GLN A 35 11.18 -6.56 16.78
C GLN A 35 11.25 -5.44 15.73
N ARG A 36 12.28 -4.58 15.79
CA ARG A 36 12.50 -3.52 14.78
C ARG A 36 12.84 -4.11 13.42
N LYS A 37 13.69 -5.15 13.37
CA LYS A 37 14.01 -5.88 12.13
C LYS A 37 12.76 -6.53 11.53
N ASP A 38 11.95 -7.18 12.37
CA ASP A 38 10.69 -7.81 11.96
C ASP A 38 9.70 -6.79 11.41
N TRP A 39 9.49 -5.67 12.11
CA TRP A 39 8.65 -4.57 11.64
C TRP A 39 9.13 -4.04 10.28
N ALA A 40 10.42 -3.73 10.14
CA ALA A 40 10.98 -3.21 8.89
C ALA A 40 10.87 -4.21 7.73
N ARG A 41 10.97 -5.52 8.02
CA ARG A 41 10.73 -6.58 7.03
C ARG A 41 9.26 -6.58 6.59
N ARG A 42 8.31 -6.61 7.53
CA ARG A 42 6.88 -6.64 7.23
C ARG A 42 6.43 -5.37 6.51
N GLN A 43 6.94 -4.21 6.90
CA GLN A 43 6.66 -2.93 6.23
C GLN A 43 7.09 -2.98 4.76
N ARG A 44 8.34 -3.37 4.45
CA ARG A 44 8.79 -3.52 3.05
C ARG A 44 7.95 -4.50 2.24
N THR A 45 7.57 -5.62 2.85
CA THR A 45 6.69 -6.60 2.20
C THR A 45 5.33 -5.98 1.87
N ALA A 46 4.71 -5.28 2.83
CA ALA A 46 3.43 -4.62 2.65
C ALA A 46 3.49 -3.53 1.57
N GLU A 47 4.53 -2.68 1.59
CA GLU A 47 4.77 -1.67 0.55
C GLU A 47 4.90 -2.31 -0.84
N SER A 48 5.64 -3.41 -0.95
CA SER A 48 5.81 -4.14 -2.22
C SER A 48 4.48 -4.73 -2.70
N THR A 49 3.68 -5.29 -1.81
CA THR A 49 2.36 -5.84 -2.16
C THR A 49 1.40 -4.75 -2.66
N LEU A 50 1.35 -3.60 -1.97
CA LEU A 50 0.54 -2.46 -2.39
C LEU A 50 1.00 -1.89 -3.73
N ALA A 51 2.31 -1.81 -3.96
CA ALA A 51 2.86 -1.38 -5.25
C ALA A 51 2.44 -2.32 -6.38
N ILE A 52 2.50 -3.64 -6.18
CA ILE A 52 2.03 -4.63 -7.16
C ILE A 52 0.53 -4.46 -7.44
N GLN A 53 -0.29 -4.24 -6.41
CA GLN A 53 -1.72 -4.00 -6.57
C GLN A 53 -1.99 -2.75 -7.43
N THR A 54 -1.24 -1.67 -7.17
CA THR A 54 -1.34 -0.40 -7.90
C THR A 54 -0.93 -0.58 -9.36
N LEU A 55 0.11 -1.37 -9.64
CA LEU A 55 0.49 -1.74 -11.02
C LEU A 55 -0.62 -2.53 -11.74
N GLY A 56 -1.47 -3.24 -11.01
CA GLY A 56 -2.68 -3.89 -11.52
C GLY A 56 -3.85 -2.93 -11.81
N GLY A 57 -3.69 -1.63 -11.56
CA GLY A 57 -4.70 -0.60 -11.80
C GLY A 57 -5.66 -0.38 -10.63
N THR A 58 -5.41 -1.01 -9.47
CA THR A 58 -6.27 -0.86 -8.30
C THR A 58 -5.52 -0.13 -7.19
N GLU A 59 -5.88 1.13 -6.97
CA GLU A 59 -5.37 1.91 -5.84
C GLU A 59 -5.85 1.31 -4.51
N PRO A 60 -4.98 1.19 -3.49
CA PRO A 60 -5.39 0.73 -2.17
C PRO A 60 -6.21 1.81 -1.44
N ASN A 61 -7.37 1.42 -0.93
CA ASN A 61 -8.21 2.26 -0.09
C ASN A 61 -7.79 2.19 1.40
N GLU A 62 -8.43 3.00 2.25
CA GLU A 62 -8.09 3.11 3.66
C GLU A 62 -8.24 1.79 4.42
N GLU A 63 -9.25 0.98 4.12
CA GLU A 63 -9.45 -0.34 4.73
C GLU A 63 -8.33 -1.32 4.36
N THR A 64 -7.93 -1.33 3.09
CA THR A 64 -6.78 -2.11 2.61
C THR A 64 -5.52 -1.72 3.38
N LEU A 65 -5.24 -0.41 3.49
CA LEU A 65 -4.10 0.09 4.26
C LEU A 65 -4.17 -0.32 5.74
N ALA A 66 -5.38 -0.34 6.33
CA ALA A 66 -5.58 -0.77 7.71
C ALA A 66 -5.24 -2.26 7.91
N TYR A 67 -5.64 -3.16 7.01
CA TYR A 67 -5.27 -4.57 7.09
C TYR A 67 -3.75 -4.78 6.99
N PHE A 68 -3.10 -4.08 6.06
CA PHE A 68 -1.64 -4.15 5.96
C PHE A 68 -0.93 -3.51 7.14
N GLN A 69 -1.50 -2.46 7.75
CA GLN A 69 -0.98 -1.89 8.99
C GLN A 69 -0.98 -2.90 10.14
N ARG A 70 -2.03 -3.72 10.28
CA ARG A 70 -2.12 -4.79 11.29
C ARG A 70 -1.10 -5.90 11.02
N TYR A 71 -0.82 -6.18 9.74
CA TYR A 71 0.27 -7.09 9.38
C TYR A 71 1.63 -6.51 9.78
N VAL A 72 1.89 -5.23 9.49
CA VAL A 72 3.14 -4.55 9.85
C VAL A 72 3.35 -4.55 11.37
N SER A 73 2.29 -4.27 12.15
CA SER A 73 2.34 -4.33 13.61
C SER A 73 2.50 -5.75 14.17
N GLY A 74 2.27 -6.78 13.36
CA GLY A 74 2.35 -8.17 13.77
C GLY A 74 1.12 -8.73 14.43
N GLU A 75 0.00 -8.01 14.39
CA GLU A 75 -1.28 -8.49 14.90
C GLU A 75 -1.84 -9.63 14.05
N ILE A 76 -1.56 -9.61 12.74
CA ILE A 76 -2.01 -10.63 11.78
C ILE A 76 -0.88 -11.05 10.85
N THR A 77 -1.06 -12.20 10.21
CA THR A 77 -0.16 -12.68 9.14
C THR A 77 -0.45 -12.00 7.80
N LEU A 78 0.52 -12.06 6.88
CA LEU A 78 0.32 -11.53 5.52
C LEU A 78 -0.86 -12.21 4.81
N ALA A 79 -1.00 -13.53 4.98
CA ALA A 79 -2.08 -14.30 4.38
C ALA A 79 -3.45 -13.83 4.87
N GLN A 80 -3.57 -13.53 6.17
CA GLN A 80 -4.80 -12.97 6.74
C GLN A 80 -5.09 -11.57 6.19
N ALA A 81 -4.09 -10.69 6.11
CA ALA A 81 -4.27 -9.36 5.52
C ALA A 81 -4.78 -9.43 4.07
N ILE A 82 -4.17 -10.29 3.24
CA ILE A 82 -4.58 -10.51 1.85
C ILE A 82 -6.00 -11.10 1.76
N ALA A 83 -6.33 -12.04 2.65
CA ALA A 83 -7.67 -12.63 2.68
C ALA A 83 -8.75 -11.58 2.99
N GLN A 84 -8.50 -10.69 3.96
CA GLN A 84 -9.41 -9.61 4.31
C GLN A 84 -9.62 -8.61 3.16
N VAL A 85 -8.55 -8.22 2.46
CA VAL A 85 -8.64 -7.37 1.27
C VAL A 85 -9.49 -8.03 0.17
N ARG A 86 -9.29 -9.32 -0.07
CA ARG A 86 -10.09 -10.08 -1.06
C ARG A 86 -11.56 -10.16 -0.66
N GLU A 87 -11.83 -10.41 0.61
CA GLU A 87 -13.19 -10.46 1.14
C GLU A 87 -13.90 -9.12 0.99
N GLN A 88 -13.23 -8.02 1.34
CA GLN A 88 -13.74 -6.67 1.15
C GLN A 88 -14.12 -6.41 -0.32
N MET A 89 -13.20 -6.68 -1.26
CA MET A 89 -13.49 -6.50 -2.69
C MET A 89 -14.68 -7.35 -3.17
N ALA A 90 -14.83 -8.58 -2.65
CA ALA A 90 -15.96 -9.44 -2.96
C ALA A 90 -17.28 -8.88 -2.43
N GLN A 91 -17.28 -8.31 -1.22
CA GLN A 91 -18.45 -7.67 -0.61
C GLN A 91 -18.85 -6.41 -1.38
N GLU A 92 -17.90 -5.54 -1.72
CA GLU A 92 -18.14 -4.33 -2.53
C GLU A 92 -18.73 -4.68 -3.89
N HIS A 93 -18.18 -5.70 -4.57
CA HIS A 93 -18.70 -6.16 -5.85
C HIS A 93 -20.12 -6.76 -5.73
N ALA A 94 -20.39 -7.54 -4.68
CA ALA A 94 -21.73 -8.08 -4.44
C ALA A 94 -22.75 -6.98 -4.15
N ALA A 95 -22.40 -6.00 -3.32
CA ALA A 95 -23.24 -4.86 -2.98
C ALA A 95 -23.56 -4.01 -4.23
N PHE A 96 -22.56 -3.74 -5.07
CA PHE A 96 -22.75 -3.01 -6.31
C PHE A 96 -23.71 -3.72 -7.27
N ARG A 97 -23.58 -5.05 -7.41
CA ARG A 97 -24.52 -5.84 -8.24
C ARG A 97 -25.95 -5.79 -7.71
N GLN A 98 -26.14 -5.84 -6.39
CA GLN A 98 -27.47 -5.70 -5.79
C GLN A 98 -28.09 -4.32 -6.05
N TYR A 99 -27.28 -3.25 -5.98
CA TYR A 99 -27.72 -1.90 -6.31
C TYR A 99 -28.22 -1.79 -7.75
N LEU A 100 -27.44 -2.28 -8.73
CA LEU A 100 -27.85 -2.28 -10.14
C LEU A 100 -29.15 -3.06 -10.37
N ASN A 101 -29.31 -4.21 -9.72
CA ASN A 101 -30.52 -5.03 -9.85
C ASN A 101 -31.75 -4.34 -9.26
N ARG A 102 -31.59 -3.53 -8.20
CA ARG A 102 -32.69 -2.77 -7.59
C ARG A 102 -33.12 -1.57 -8.45
N GLY A 103 -32.17 -0.89 -9.11
CA GLY A 103 -32.46 0.26 -9.98
C GLY A 103 -33.08 -0.11 -11.33
N SER A 104 -33.07 -1.39 -11.71
CA SER A 104 -33.63 -1.90 -12.97
C SER A 104 -35.13 -2.23 -12.89
N ILE A 105 -35.79 -1.97 -11.75
CA ILE A 105 -37.22 -2.22 -11.52
C ILE A 105 -37.94 -0.87 -11.34
N THR A 106 -37.98 -0.07 -12.40
CA THR A 106 -38.86 1.09 -12.62
C THR A 106 -38.97 1.32 -14.11
#